data_AF-A0AA40CXS3-F1
#
_entry.id   AF-A0AA40CXS3-F1
#
_cell.length_a   1.000
_cell.length_b   1.000
_cell.length_c   1.000
_cell.angle_alpha   90.00
_cell.angle_beta   90.00
_cell.angle_gamma   90.00
#
_symmetry.space_group_name_H-M   'P 1'
#
loop_
_entity.id
_entity.type
_entity.pdbx_description
1 polymer ?
#
loop_
_entity_poly.entity_id
_entity_poly.type
_entity_poly.pdbx_seq_one_letter_code
_entity_poly.pdbx_strand_id
1 'polypeptide(L)'
;MASIASRPPPAVSPSAASTSVSALSAPTIPTSVESTQENDPLIVRFTNVQDLFDAINCTVGDFLTVTNVSSSQFTEIDREREKRHRRIRFRRYDSKSRILTIAIPTAIHEALHLELYMLYRDQLVRNGTERSWKDSGSATFRAEQGHPGEGDSTGGPLPERKGADKWPTLVIESGYSQTLPELRRDMQWWFQASNHEVKIVILAKFDDQQHHILLEKWEKEETISIPQGAITRSRAAAMSQINPVMRQSITITRDETTNPVSYNVTRGPLVLGFRLLYLRDPGPQERDFVLSIQDLQLYAGRVWDELPRSD
;
A
#
# COMPACT_ATOMS: atom_id res chain seq x y z
N MET A 1 -67.71 9.27 -17.20
CA MET A 1 -67.53 8.15 -16.25
C MET A 1 -66.98 8.72 -14.94
N ALA A 2 -67.45 8.18 -13.82
CA ALA A 2 -67.37 8.61 -12.41
C ALA A 2 -66.02 9.21 -11.95
N SER A 3 -65.89 10.02 -10.88
CA SER A 3 -66.47 9.86 -9.54
C SER A 3 -66.38 11.15 -8.69
N ILE A 4 -67.22 11.20 -7.67
CA ILE A 4 -67.44 12.24 -6.65
C ILE A 4 -66.45 12.06 -5.47
N ALA A 5 -66.36 13.13 -4.64
CA ALA A 5 -65.94 13.22 -3.22
C ALA A 5 -64.47 13.62 -2.99
N SER A 6 -64.07 14.40 -1.97
CA SER A 6 -64.74 15.25 -0.97
C SER A 6 -63.63 16.04 -0.25
N ARG A 7 -63.97 17.21 0.28
CA ARG A 7 -63.08 18.15 1.00
C ARG A 7 -63.03 17.84 2.51
N PRO A 8 -61.91 18.16 3.21
CA PRO A 8 -61.95 18.66 4.58
C PRO A 8 -61.16 20.00 4.77
N PRO A 9 -61.25 20.65 5.95
CA PRO A 9 -61.26 22.13 6.12
C PRO A 9 -59.89 22.72 6.56
N PRO A 10 -59.77 24.06 6.79
CA PRO A 10 -58.49 24.76 6.85
C PRO A 10 -57.84 24.75 8.24
N ALA A 11 -56.51 24.77 8.27
CA ALA A 11 -55.72 24.94 9.49
C ALA A 11 -55.68 26.41 9.92
N VAL A 12 -55.91 26.63 11.21
CA VAL A 12 -55.92 27.91 11.92
C VAL A 12 -54.52 28.21 12.46
N SER A 13 -54.02 29.43 12.22
CA SER A 13 -52.89 30.02 12.96
C SER A 13 -53.39 30.73 14.22
N PRO A 14 -52.60 30.71 15.31
CA PRO A 14 -52.07 31.97 15.87
C PRO A 14 -50.58 31.82 16.26
N SER A 15 -49.68 32.67 15.78
CA SER A 15 -49.30 33.98 16.32
C SER A 15 -48.88 34.01 17.80
N ALA A 16 -47.56 34.21 17.97
CA ALA A 16 -46.87 35.02 18.97
C ALA A 16 -46.88 34.61 20.46
N ALA A 17 -45.69 34.23 20.95
CA ALA A 17 -45.08 34.91 22.09
C ALA A 17 -43.56 34.66 22.08
N SER A 18 -42.81 35.74 21.86
CA SER A 18 -41.36 35.81 22.10
C SER A 18 -41.10 35.77 23.60
N THR A 19 -40.25 34.87 24.05
CA THR A 19 -39.59 34.98 25.36
C THR A 19 -38.14 34.57 25.21
N SER A 20 -37.29 35.58 25.07
CA SER A 20 -35.86 35.51 25.23
C SER A 20 -35.50 35.13 26.67
N VAL A 21 -34.78 34.03 26.84
CA VAL A 21 -34.04 33.77 28.09
C VAL A 21 -32.64 33.32 27.70
N SER A 22 -31.68 34.24 27.88
CA SER A 22 -30.26 33.93 27.88
C SER A 22 -29.96 33.06 29.09
N ALA A 23 -29.38 31.88 28.87
CA ALA A 23 -28.80 31.06 29.93
C ALA A 23 -27.34 30.74 29.59
N LEU A 24 -26.51 30.97 30.60
CA LEU A 24 -25.07 30.97 30.62
C LEU A 24 -24.41 29.66 30.16
N SER A 25 -23.18 29.85 29.67
CA SER A 25 -22.16 28.86 29.35
C SER A 25 -22.04 27.70 30.35
N ALA A 26 -21.98 26.48 29.81
CA ALA A 26 -21.39 25.32 30.46
C ALA A 26 -20.12 24.91 29.69
N PRO A 27 -19.04 24.46 30.37
CA PRO A 27 -17.76 24.20 29.74
C PRO A 27 -17.81 22.92 28.89
N THR A 28 -17.42 23.05 27.63
CA THR A 28 -17.17 21.92 26.73
C THR A 28 -15.94 21.16 27.20
N ILE A 29 -16.15 19.96 27.76
CA ILE A 29 -15.08 18.98 28.01
C ILE A 29 -14.64 18.43 26.65
N PRO A 30 -13.33 18.34 26.36
CA PRO A 30 -12.85 17.82 25.09
C PRO A 30 -12.99 16.30 25.07
N THR A 31 -13.87 15.76 24.24
CA THR A 31 -13.81 14.34 23.91
C THR A 31 -12.82 14.16 22.78
N SER A 32 -11.55 14.06 23.15
CA SER A 32 -10.53 13.43 22.31
C SER A 32 -10.94 11.97 22.11
N VAL A 33 -11.46 11.64 20.92
CA VAL A 33 -11.54 10.25 20.46
C VAL A 33 -10.18 9.94 19.84
N GLU A 34 -9.24 9.53 20.68
CA GLU A 34 -8.03 8.87 20.25
C GLU A 34 -8.28 7.36 20.42
N SER A 35 -8.64 6.70 19.33
CA SER A 35 -8.77 5.24 19.28
C SER A 35 -7.93 4.71 18.12
N THR A 36 -6.61 4.86 18.23
CA THR A 36 -5.63 4.11 17.46
C THR A 36 -5.21 2.90 18.29
N GLN A 37 -5.97 1.82 18.19
CA GLN A 37 -5.39 0.50 18.33
C GLN A 37 -5.40 -0.13 16.93
N GLU A 38 -4.37 0.23 16.15
CA GLU A 38 -3.94 -0.60 15.02
C GLU A 38 -3.75 -2.02 15.55
N ASN A 39 -4.20 -3.05 14.80
CA ASN A 39 -3.93 -4.44 15.14
C ASN A 39 -2.44 -4.61 15.48
N ASP A 40 -2.13 -4.96 16.74
CA ASP A 40 -0.74 -5.10 17.17
C ASP A 40 -0.05 -6.16 16.29
N PRO A 41 1.14 -5.87 15.75
CA PRO A 41 1.82 -6.81 14.88
C PRO A 41 2.11 -8.11 15.62
N LEU A 42 1.88 -9.24 14.97
CA LEU A 42 2.15 -10.56 15.55
C LEU A 42 3.68 -10.74 15.67
N ILE A 43 4.19 -10.54 16.88
CA ILE A 43 5.62 -10.64 17.21
C ILE A 43 5.90 -11.97 17.91
N VAL A 44 6.78 -12.78 17.33
CA VAL A 44 7.29 -14.03 17.90
C VAL A 44 8.80 -13.91 18.12
N ARG A 45 9.30 -14.50 19.20
CA ARG A 45 10.74 -14.61 19.44
C ARG A 45 11.25 -15.92 18.87
N PHE A 46 12.32 -15.87 18.08
CA PHE A 46 12.95 -17.06 17.54
C PHE A 46 13.56 -17.92 18.64
N THR A 47 13.18 -19.20 18.66
CA THR A 47 13.73 -20.26 19.53
C THR A 47 14.51 -21.27 18.70
N ASN A 48 13.82 -21.94 17.78
CA ASN A 48 14.39 -22.88 16.83
C ASN A 48 13.57 -22.87 15.52
N VAL A 49 14.09 -23.53 14.49
CA VAL A 49 13.47 -23.51 13.15
C VAL A 49 12.11 -24.22 13.13
N GLN A 50 11.95 -25.32 13.86
CA GLN A 50 10.70 -26.07 13.90
C GLN A 50 9.56 -25.23 14.51
N ASP A 51 9.79 -24.65 15.70
CA ASP A 51 8.83 -23.79 16.39
C ASP A 51 8.42 -22.60 15.50
N LEU A 52 9.38 -22.02 14.78
CA LEU A 52 9.09 -20.93 13.84
C LEU A 52 8.12 -21.38 12.74
N PHE A 53 8.37 -22.51 12.09
CA PHE A 53 7.48 -22.98 11.04
C PHE A 53 6.10 -23.40 11.57
N ASP A 54 6.02 -23.91 12.80
CA ASP A 54 4.75 -24.20 13.47
C ASP A 54 3.99 -22.91 13.77
N ALA A 55 4.67 -21.87 14.28
CA ALA A 55 4.08 -20.54 14.46
C ALA A 55 3.53 -19.99 13.14
N ILE A 56 4.30 -20.07 12.04
CA ILE A 56 3.85 -19.64 10.71
C ILE A 56 2.62 -20.43 10.24
N ASN A 57 2.53 -21.73 10.53
CA ASN A 57 1.34 -22.54 10.18
C ASN A 57 0.09 -22.11 10.96
N CYS A 58 0.26 -21.60 12.18
CA CYS A 58 -0.84 -21.20 13.05
C CYS A 58 -1.23 -19.72 12.92
N THR A 59 -0.48 -18.92 12.16
CA THR A 59 -0.79 -17.51 11.94
C THR A 59 -2.04 -17.36 11.07
N VAL A 60 -3.02 -16.60 11.58
CA VAL A 60 -4.28 -16.28 10.88
C VAL A 60 -4.14 -15.03 9.99
N GLY A 61 -3.13 -14.20 10.24
CA GLY A 61 -2.80 -13.02 9.44
C GLY A 61 -1.87 -13.31 8.26
N ASP A 62 -1.63 -12.27 7.46
CA ASP A 62 -0.67 -12.27 6.36
C ASP A 62 0.76 -11.89 6.78
N PHE A 63 1.02 -11.62 8.06
CA PHE A 63 2.37 -11.28 8.55
C PHE A 63 2.76 -11.91 9.87
N LEU A 64 4.06 -12.17 10.00
CA LEU A 64 4.71 -12.56 11.23
C LEU A 64 6.06 -11.84 11.37
N THR A 65 6.23 -11.12 12.48
CA THR A 65 7.51 -10.51 12.86
C THR A 65 8.25 -11.42 13.81
N VAL A 66 9.44 -11.87 13.42
CA VAL A 66 10.28 -12.79 14.18
C VAL A 66 11.50 -12.05 14.71
N THR A 67 11.66 -11.99 16.03
CA THR A 67 12.77 -11.31 16.71
C THR A 67 13.87 -12.30 17.11
N ASN A 68 15.06 -11.78 17.40
CA ASN A 68 16.21 -12.57 17.87
C ASN A 68 16.72 -13.61 16.86
N VAL A 69 16.62 -13.30 15.57
CA VAL A 69 17.18 -14.11 14.48
C VAL A 69 18.60 -13.61 14.16
N SER A 70 19.63 -14.41 14.43
CA SER A 70 21.00 -14.10 13.98
C SER A 70 21.18 -14.42 12.49
N SER A 71 22.24 -13.89 11.85
CA SER A 71 22.48 -14.11 10.41
C SER A 71 22.73 -15.58 10.04
N SER A 72 23.35 -16.36 10.94
CA SER A 72 23.51 -17.80 10.74
C SER A 72 22.16 -18.52 10.83
N GLN A 73 21.33 -18.16 11.81
CA GLN A 73 19.97 -18.70 11.94
C GLN A 73 19.08 -18.31 10.75
N PHE A 74 19.16 -17.07 10.25
CA PHE A 74 18.45 -16.65 9.04
C PHE A 74 18.81 -17.55 7.86
N THR A 75 20.10 -17.83 7.66
CA THR A 75 20.57 -18.72 6.59
C THR A 75 20.03 -20.15 6.76
N GLU A 76 19.91 -20.64 8.00
CA GLU A 76 19.32 -21.94 8.30
C GLU A 76 17.81 -21.96 8.00
N ILE A 77 17.09 -20.93 8.44
CA ILE A 77 15.66 -20.72 8.19
C ILE A 77 15.37 -20.65 6.68
N ASP A 78 16.20 -19.95 5.91
CA ASP A 78 16.10 -19.85 4.45
C ASP A 78 16.27 -21.19 3.75
N ARG A 79 17.27 -21.98 4.14
CA ARG A 79 17.44 -23.35 3.62
C ARG A 79 16.25 -24.25 3.97
N GLU A 80 15.72 -24.15 5.19
CA GLU A 80 14.57 -24.95 5.60
C GLU A 80 13.28 -24.51 4.89
N ARG A 81 13.10 -23.21 4.61
CA ARG A 81 12.00 -22.71 3.78
C ARG A 81 12.03 -23.37 2.39
N GLU A 82 13.19 -23.33 1.73
CA GLU A 82 13.38 -23.92 0.39
C GLU A 82 13.06 -25.42 0.39
N LYS A 83 13.53 -26.17 1.40
CA LYS A 83 13.25 -27.60 1.54
C LYS A 83 11.77 -27.90 1.75
N ARG A 84 11.05 -27.06 2.50
CA ARG A 84 9.64 -27.28 2.84
C ARG A 84 8.68 -26.87 1.72
N HIS A 85 9.17 -26.23 0.65
CA HIS A 85 8.36 -25.70 -0.47
C HIS A 85 7.16 -24.85 -0.02
N ARG A 86 7.24 -24.24 1.18
CA ARG A 86 6.15 -23.43 1.74
C ARG A 86 6.14 -22.06 1.05
N ARG A 87 4.94 -21.60 0.69
CA ARG A 87 4.71 -20.34 -0.05
C ARG A 87 4.91 -19.07 0.78
N ILE A 88 5.69 -19.09 1.87
CA ILE A 88 5.97 -17.87 2.64
C ILE A 88 7.05 -17.02 1.95
N ARG A 89 7.01 -15.71 2.17
CA ARG A 89 7.98 -14.75 1.62
C ARG A 89 8.80 -14.12 2.73
N PHE A 90 10.11 -14.04 2.55
CA PHE A 90 10.97 -13.30 3.47
C PHE A 90 11.02 -11.85 3.01
N ARG A 91 10.01 -11.10 3.41
CA ARG A 91 9.85 -9.70 3.01
C ARG A 91 11.09 -8.89 3.32
N ARG A 92 11.59 -9.02 4.55
CA ARG A 92 12.77 -8.29 5.00
C ARG A 92 13.46 -9.01 6.15
N TYR A 93 14.79 -9.01 6.13
CA TYR A 93 15.60 -9.34 7.29
C TYR A 93 16.52 -8.16 7.63
N ASP A 94 16.61 -7.80 8.90
CA ASP A 94 17.58 -6.83 9.40
C ASP A 94 18.48 -7.48 10.44
N SER A 95 19.73 -7.76 10.09
CA SER A 95 20.68 -8.37 11.04
C SER A 95 21.07 -7.48 12.20
N LYS A 96 20.98 -6.15 12.05
CA LYS A 96 21.36 -5.23 13.15
C LYS A 96 20.35 -5.34 14.27
N SER A 97 19.06 -5.28 13.94
CA SER A 97 17.97 -5.48 14.91
C SER A 97 17.63 -6.95 15.16
N ARG A 98 18.16 -7.88 14.35
CA ARG A 98 17.87 -9.33 14.40
C ARG A 98 16.37 -9.63 14.21
N ILE A 99 15.75 -8.90 13.28
CA ILE A 99 14.32 -9.01 12.97
C ILE A 99 14.14 -9.57 11.57
N LEU A 100 13.36 -10.65 11.46
CA LEU A 100 12.88 -11.21 10.20
C LEU A 100 11.37 -10.95 10.09
N THR A 101 10.94 -10.28 9.03
CA THR A 101 9.52 -10.08 8.71
C THR A 101 9.14 -11.07 7.61
N ILE A 102 8.14 -11.91 7.89
CA ILE A 102 7.64 -12.95 6.99
C ILE A 102 6.25 -12.53 6.52
N ALA A 103 6.05 -12.51 5.20
CA ALA A 103 4.73 -12.39 4.60
C ALA A 103 4.16 -13.80 4.33
N ILE A 104 2.87 -13.96 4.65
CA ILE A 104 2.08 -15.18 4.55
C ILE A 104 0.99 -14.89 3.51
N PRO A 105 0.99 -15.59 2.37
CA PRO A 105 0.05 -15.30 1.28
C PRO A 105 -1.36 -15.77 1.65
N THR A 106 -2.15 -14.89 2.26
CA THR A 106 -3.60 -15.07 2.39
C THR A 106 -4.29 -14.62 1.09
N ALA A 107 -5.53 -15.07 0.86
CA ALA A 107 -6.25 -14.72 -0.36
C ALA A 107 -6.43 -13.19 -0.52
N ILE A 108 -6.83 -12.52 0.56
CA ILE A 108 -6.95 -11.06 0.59
C ILE A 108 -5.61 -10.34 0.38
N HIS A 109 -4.51 -10.85 0.96
CA HIS A 109 -3.17 -10.31 0.74
C HIS A 109 -2.78 -10.38 -0.74
N GLU A 110 -2.93 -11.56 -1.34
CA GLU A 110 -2.61 -11.74 -2.77
C GLU A 110 -3.47 -10.82 -3.64
N ALA A 111 -4.78 -10.73 -3.40
CA ALA A 111 -5.65 -9.85 -4.16
C ALA A 111 -5.28 -8.37 -4.04
N LEU A 112 -4.87 -7.90 -2.85
CA LEU A 112 -4.49 -6.50 -2.62
C LEU A 112 -3.38 -6.03 -3.56
N HIS A 113 -2.36 -6.86 -3.81
CA HIS A 113 -1.27 -6.47 -4.70
C HIS A 113 -1.47 -6.93 -6.15
N LEU A 114 -1.98 -8.15 -6.37
CA LEU A 114 -2.10 -8.73 -7.70
C LEU A 114 -3.11 -7.97 -8.55
N GLU A 115 -4.29 -7.65 -8.01
CA GLU A 115 -5.32 -6.95 -8.78
C GLU A 115 -4.86 -5.55 -9.19
N LEU A 116 -4.14 -4.85 -8.30
CA LEU A 116 -3.56 -3.56 -8.61
C LEU A 116 -2.44 -3.66 -9.66
N TYR A 117 -1.59 -4.68 -9.56
CA TYR A 117 -0.54 -4.94 -10.54
C TYR A 117 -1.14 -5.30 -11.91
N MET A 118 -2.21 -6.09 -11.96
CA MET A 118 -2.89 -6.49 -13.19
C MET A 118 -3.54 -5.30 -13.90
N LEU A 119 -4.15 -4.37 -13.16
CA LEU A 119 -4.65 -3.13 -13.75
C LEU A 119 -3.53 -2.29 -14.39
N TYR A 120 -2.35 -2.23 -13.76
CA TYR A 120 -1.18 -1.60 -14.37
C TYR A 120 -0.71 -2.36 -15.63
N ARG A 121 -0.65 -3.69 -15.58
CA ARG A 121 -0.32 -4.54 -16.73
C ARG A 121 -1.27 -4.32 -17.91
N ASP A 122 -2.55 -4.17 -17.67
CA ASP A 122 -3.53 -3.86 -18.72
C ASP A 122 -3.26 -2.51 -19.37
N GLN A 123 -2.82 -1.51 -18.60
CA GLN A 123 -2.42 -0.22 -19.16
C GLN A 123 -1.16 -0.32 -20.02
N LEU A 124 -0.18 -1.16 -19.64
CA LEU A 124 0.98 -1.44 -20.49
C LEU A 124 0.58 -1.98 -21.86
N VAL A 125 -0.34 -2.95 -21.88
CA VAL A 125 -0.84 -3.55 -23.13
C VAL A 125 -1.61 -2.52 -23.96
N ARG A 126 -2.50 -1.74 -23.35
CA ARG A 126 -3.27 -0.69 -24.05
C ARG A 126 -2.37 0.39 -24.65
N ASN A 127 -1.26 0.70 -23.99
CA ASN A 127 -0.28 1.69 -24.44
C ASN A 127 0.82 1.09 -25.34
N GLY A 128 0.83 -0.22 -25.58
CA GLY A 128 1.82 -0.90 -26.43
C GLY A 128 3.25 -0.91 -25.86
N THR A 129 3.40 -0.80 -24.54
CA THR A 129 4.70 -0.73 -23.85
C THR A 129 5.05 -2.00 -23.07
N GLU A 130 4.22 -3.04 -23.17
CA GLU A 130 4.33 -4.30 -22.42
C GLU A 130 5.61 -5.08 -22.74
N ARG A 131 6.07 -5.04 -24.00
CA ARG A 131 7.32 -5.70 -24.44
C ARG A 131 8.57 -5.03 -23.89
N SER A 132 8.44 -3.78 -23.47
CA SER A 132 9.51 -3.01 -22.84
C SER A 132 9.41 -3.03 -21.31
N TRP A 133 8.62 -3.96 -20.74
CA TRP A 133 8.49 -4.15 -19.30
C TRP A 133 8.85 -5.59 -18.91
N LYS A 134 9.65 -5.73 -17.85
CA LYS A 134 10.00 -7.00 -17.23
C LYS A 134 9.25 -7.13 -15.92
N ASP A 135 8.42 -8.16 -15.81
CA ASP A 135 7.88 -8.61 -14.53
C ASP A 135 8.96 -9.32 -13.73
N SER A 136 9.12 -8.91 -12.48
CA SER A 136 10.02 -9.56 -11.52
C SER A 136 9.25 -10.22 -10.37
N GLY A 137 7.96 -9.90 -10.19
CA GLY A 137 7.10 -10.55 -9.20
C GLY A 137 7.72 -10.51 -7.80
N SER A 138 7.77 -11.66 -7.14
CA SER A 138 8.36 -11.84 -5.80
C SER A 138 9.84 -12.24 -5.82
N ALA A 139 10.61 -11.78 -6.81
CA ALA A 139 12.04 -12.04 -6.85
C ALA A 139 12.74 -11.48 -5.59
N THR A 140 13.75 -12.21 -5.11
CA THR A 140 14.59 -11.78 -3.99
C THR A 140 15.63 -10.76 -4.47
N PHE A 141 15.62 -9.56 -3.91
CA PHE A 141 16.59 -8.50 -4.18
C PHE A 141 17.59 -8.36 -3.03
N ARG A 142 18.86 -8.12 -3.35
CA ARG A 142 19.96 -8.06 -2.38
C ARG A 142 20.68 -6.73 -2.50
N ALA A 143 20.78 -6.00 -1.39
CA ALA A 143 21.65 -4.82 -1.31
C ALA A 143 23.11 -5.25 -1.13
N GLU A 144 24.06 -4.48 -1.66
CA GLU A 144 25.50 -4.80 -1.61
C GLU A 144 26.03 -5.04 -0.18
N GLN A 145 25.45 -4.38 0.82
CA GLN A 145 25.79 -4.57 2.24
C GLN A 145 24.55 -4.86 3.10
N GLY A 146 23.47 -5.32 2.48
CA GLY A 146 22.21 -5.57 3.17
C GLY A 146 21.68 -6.99 2.93
N HIS A 147 20.68 -7.34 3.71
CA HIS A 147 20.02 -8.63 3.61
C HIS A 147 18.98 -8.63 2.50
N PRO A 148 18.60 -9.83 2.01
CA PRO A 148 17.59 -9.94 0.98
C PRO A 148 16.24 -9.38 1.42
N GLY A 149 15.46 -8.93 0.44
CA GLY A 149 14.04 -8.67 0.58
C GLY A 149 13.26 -9.07 -0.67
N GLU A 150 11.98 -9.33 -0.49
CA GLU A 150 11.04 -9.81 -1.50
C GLU A 150 9.82 -8.90 -1.48
N GLY A 151 9.48 -8.28 -2.62
CA GLY A 151 8.28 -7.47 -2.76
C GLY A 151 7.12 -8.32 -3.26
N ASP A 152 5.89 -7.91 -3.03
CA ASP A 152 4.74 -8.70 -3.48
C ASP A 152 4.55 -8.67 -5.00
N SER A 153 4.73 -7.50 -5.61
CA SER A 153 4.73 -7.36 -7.07
C SER A 153 5.72 -6.30 -7.51
N THR A 154 6.64 -6.70 -8.39
CA THR A 154 7.72 -5.83 -8.84
C THR A 154 7.93 -5.91 -10.34
N GLY A 155 8.41 -4.82 -10.92
CA GLY A 155 8.75 -4.77 -12.33
C GLY A 155 9.56 -3.54 -12.72
N GLY A 156 10.12 -3.57 -13.93
CA GLY A 156 10.91 -2.45 -14.45
C GLY A 156 11.09 -2.48 -15.96
N PRO A 157 11.62 -1.40 -16.54
CA PRO A 157 11.72 -1.24 -17.98
C PRO A 157 12.87 -2.04 -18.57
N LEU A 158 12.69 -2.46 -19.81
CA LEU A 158 13.73 -3.03 -20.65
C LEU A 158 14.16 -1.99 -21.71
N PRO A 159 15.47 -1.92 -22.02
CA PRO A 159 16.55 -2.79 -21.53
C PRO A 159 17.19 -2.36 -20.19
N GLU A 160 16.81 -1.22 -19.62
CA GLU A 160 17.50 -0.55 -18.51
C GLU A 160 17.58 -1.42 -17.24
N ARG A 161 16.57 -2.26 -16.99
CA ARG A 161 16.51 -3.21 -15.86
C ARG A 161 16.63 -4.67 -16.31
N LYS A 162 17.34 -4.93 -17.40
CA LYS A 162 17.66 -6.29 -17.84
C LYS A 162 18.69 -6.94 -16.91
N GLY A 163 18.43 -8.17 -16.48
CA GLY A 163 19.31 -8.94 -15.59
C GLY A 163 18.61 -9.35 -14.29
N ALA A 164 19.19 -10.33 -13.59
CA ALA A 164 18.68 -10.80 -12.30
C ALA A 164 19.16 -9.93 -11.12
N ASP A 165 20.21 -9.14 -11.34
CA ASP A 165 20.85 -8.24 -10.37
C ASP A 165 20.25 -6.81 -10.38
N LYS A 166 19.34 -6.50 -11.31
CA LYS A 166 18.78 -5.15 -11.47
C LYS A 166 17.52 -4.97 -10.64
N TRP A 167 17.52 -3.92 -9.84
CA TRP A 167 16.36 -3.46 -9.07
C TRP A 167 15.21 -3.04 -9.97
N PRO A 168 13.95 -3.24 -9.54
CA PRO A 168 12.77 -2.78 -10.27
C PRO A 168 12.64 -1.26 -10.19
N THR A 169 11.76 -0.67 -11.00
CA THR A 169 11.37 0.75 -10.84
C THR A 169 10.03 0.89 -10.11
N LEU A 170 9.17 -0.13 -10.18
CA LEU A 170 7.90 -0.23 -9.46
C LEU A 170 7.94 -1.39 -8.46
N VAL A 171 7.50 -1.11 -7.24
CA VAL A 171 7.21 -2.09 -6.20
C VAL A 171 5.80 -1.85 -5.67
N ILE A 172 5.03 -2.91 -5.49
CA ILE A 172 3.76 -2.91 -4.76
C ILE A 172 3.96 -3.80 -3.53
N GLU A 173 3.60 -3.28 -2.36
CA GLU A 173 3.54 -4.01 -1.10
C GLU A 173 2.13 -3.96 -0.55
N SER A 174 1.61 -5.12 -0.18
CA SER A 174 0.30 -5.25 0.45
C SER A 174 0.40 -5.61 1.92
N GLY A 175 -0.62 -5.22 2.68
CA GLY A 175 -0.79 -5.59 4.07
C GLY A 175 -2.26 -5.64 4.48
N TYR A 176 -2.68 -6.76 5.02
CA TYR A 176 -3.99 -6.96 5.64
C TYR A 176 -3.85 -6.84 7.17
N SER A 177 -3.09 -7.74 7.79
CA SER A 177 -2.70 -7.71 9.20
C SER A 177 -1.43 -6.92 9.49
N GLN A 178 -0.59 -6.63 8.48
CA GLN A 178 0.54 -5.72 8.65
C GLN A 178 0.06 -4.29 8.94
N THR A 179 0.74 -3.63 9.86
CA THR A 179 0.43 -2.23 10.22
C THR A 179 0.91 -1.26 9.13
N LEU A 180 0.27 -0.10 9.00
CA LEU A 180 0.71 0.91 8.03
C LEU A 180 2.13 1.44 8.33
N PRO A 181 2.54 1.65 9.60
CA PRO A 181 3.93 1.98 9.93
C PRO A 181 4.96 0.91 9.51
N GLU A 182 4.59 -0.36 9.50
CA GLU A 182 5.45 -1.45 8.98
C GLU A 182 5.57 -1.41 7.47
N LEU A 183 4.46 -1.25 6.75
CA LEU A 183 4.47 -1.07 5.29
C LEU A 183 5.33 0.13 4.87
N ARG A 184 5.23 1.25 5.60
CA ARG A 184 6.09 2.43 5.34
C ARG A 184 7.57 2.16 5.62
N ARG A 185 7.90 1.29 6.58
CA ARG A 185 9.28 0.82 6.79
C ARG A 185 9.77 -0.04 5.62
N ASP A 186 8.92 -0.88 5.05
CA ASP A 186 9.27 -1.64 3.85
C ASP A 186 9.50 -0.72 2.64
N MET A 187 8.65 0.29 2.45
CA MET A 187 8.87 1.35 1.46
C MET A 187 10.24 2.04 1.63
N GLN A 188 10.59 2.44 2.85
CA GLN A 188 11.90 3.06 3.13
C GLN A 188 13.04 2.12 2.78
N TRP A 189 12.90 0.82 3.12
CA TRP A 189 13.89 -0.18 2.78
C TRP A 189 14.08 -0.29 1.27
N TRP A 190 13.01 -0.35 0.46
CA TRP A 190 13.14 -0.41 -1.00
C TRP A 190 13.93 0.76 -1.58
N PHE A 191 13.66 1.98 -1.13
CA PHE A 191 14.41 3.15 -1.59
C PHE A 191 15.88 3.12 -1.14
N GLN A 192 16.15 2.75 0.11
CA GLN A 192 17.51 2.75 0.67
C GLN A 192 18.36 1.59 0.11
N ALA A 193 17.83 0.36 0.15
CA ALA A 193 18.51 -0.87 -0.25
C ALA A 193 18.85 -0.87 -1.75
N SER A 194 17.99 -0.26 -2.57
CA SER A 194 18.20 -0.12 -4.01
C SER A 194 19.06 1.09 -4.39
N ASN A 195 19.57 1.87 -3.43
CA ASN A 195 20.19 3.17 -3.71
C ASN A 195 19.32 4.06 -4.63
N HIS A 196 18.02 4.06 -4.33
CA HIS A 196 16.97 4.75 -5.09
C HIS A 196 16.88 4.33 -6.56
N GLU A 197 17.26 3.11 -6.90
CA GLU A 197 16.99 2.50 -8.20
C GLU A 197 15.50 2.17 -8.38
N VAL A 198 14.81 1.82 -7.29
CA VAL A 198 13.34 1.86 -7.17
C VAL A 198 12.87 3.31 -7.24
N LYS A 199 11.82 3.58 -8.02
CA LYS A 199 11.33 4.94 -8.28
C LYS A 199 9.94 5.18 -7.71
N ILE A 200 9.10 4.15 -7.71
CA ILE A 200 7.74 4.17 -7.17
C ILE A 200 7.54 2.97 -6.26
N VAL A 201 7.04 3.22 -5.05
CA VAL A 201 6.51 2.18 -4.16
C VAL A 201 5.03 2.47 -3.91
N ILE A 202 4.17 1.48 -4.12
CA ILE A 202 2.75 1.55 -3.77
C ILE A 202 2.52 0.67 -2.56
N LEU A 203 1.93 1.23 -1.51
CA LEU A 203 1.47 0.48 -0.34
C LEU A 203 -0.04 0.28 -0.46
N ALA A 204 -0.51 -0.96 -0.40
CA ALA A 204 -1.92 -1.33 -0.41
C ALA A 204 -2.31 -1.94 0.94
N LYS A 205 -2.89 -1.14 1.82
CA LYS A 205 -3.33 -1.55 3.16
C LYS A 205 -4.83 -1.79 3.15
N PHE A 206 -5.26 -2.99 3.55
CA PHE A 206 -6.67 -3.22 3.89
C PHE A 206 -6.89 -3.00 5.37
N ASP A 207 -7.75 -2.07 5.74
CA ASP A 207 -8.19 -1.87 7.13
C ASP A 207 -9.56 -2.53 7.32
N ASP A 208 -9.55 -3.67 8.01
CA ASP A 208 -10.77 -4.44 8.28
C ASP A 208 -11.70 -3.71 9.26
N GLN A 209 -11.15 -3.01 10.25
CA GLN A 209 -11.95 -2.30 11.25
C GLN A 209 -12.67 -1.09 10.63
N GLN A 210 -11.98 -0.39 9.71
CA GLN A 210 -12.51 0.80 9.06
C GLN A 210 -13.17 0.50 7.70
N HIS A 211 -13.22 -0.79 7.30
CA HIS A 211 -13.74 -1.26 6.02
C HIS A 211 -13.27 -0.40 4.83
N HIS A 212 -11.96 -0.20 4.73
CA HIS A 212 -11.38 0.56 3.64
C HIS A 212 -10.09 -0.06 3.10
N ILE A 213 -9.75 0.28 1.87
CA ILE A 213 -8.40 0.11 1.32
C ILE A 213 -7.72 1.47 1.28
N LEU A 214 -6.51 1.55 1.82
CA LEU A 214 -5.64 2.71 1.71
C LEU A 214 -4.51 2.38 0.72
N LEU A 215 -4.41 3.19 -0.33
CA LEU A 215 -3.30 3.17 -1.28
C LEU A 215 -2.40 4.39 -1.03
N GLU A 216 -1.14 4.17 -0.69
CA GLU A 216 -0.12 5.23 -0.67
C GLU A 216 0.84 5.06 -1.84
N LYS A 217 1.00 6.10 -2.66
CA LYS A 217 2.04 6.14 -3.68
C LYS A 217 3.19 7.01 -3.20
N TRP A 218 4.35 6.39 -3.08
CA TRP A 218 5.60 7.01 -2.71
C TRP A 218 6.54 7.09 -3.90
N GLU A 219 7.18 8.23 -4.08
CA GLU A 219 8.14 8.47 -5.17
C GLU A 219 9.48 8.94 -4.64
N LYS A 220 10.54 8.67 -5.40
CA LYS A 220 11.84 9.31 -5.21
C LYS A 220 11.71 10.81 -5.47
N GLU A 221 11.98 11.66 -4.49
CA GLU A 221 12.22 13.10 -4.70
C GLU A 221 13.68 13.45 -4.41
N GLU A 222 14.30 14.18 -5.33
CA GLU A 222 15.64 14.74 -5.15
C GLU A 222 15.51 16.20 -4.71
N THR A 223 15.84 16.46 -3.45
CA THR A 223 15.87 17.83 -2.93
C THR A 223 17.31 18.34 -2.99
N ILE A 224 17.53 19.38 -3.79
CA ILE A 224 18.82 20.07 -3.81
C ILE A 224 18.80 21.13 -2.72
N SER A 225 19.60 20.93 -1.67
CA SER A 225 19.88 21.99 -0.70
C SER A 225 20.87 22.95 -1.34
N ILE A 226 20.40 24.01 -2.02
CA ILE A 226 21.28 25.02 -2.63
C ILE A 226 21.62 26.06 -1.56
N PRO A 227 22.88 26.21 -1.10
CA PRO A 227 23.30 27.39 -0.35
C PRO A 227 23.17 28.63 -1.25
N GLN A 228 22.82 29.79 -0.72
CA GLN A 228 22.76 31.03 -1.51
C GLN A 228 24.11 31.29 -2.22
N GLY A 229 24.20 30.98 -3.51
CA GLY A 229 25.41 31.13 -4.32
C GLY A 229 25.46 30.17 -5.52
N ALA A 230 26.23 30.52 -6.55
CA ALA A 230 26.47 29.64 -7.69
C ALA A 230 27.35 28.46 -7.27
N ILE A 231 26.84 27.23 -7.38
CA ILE A 231 27.61 25.99 -7.12
C ILE A 231 27.79 25.18 -8.41
N THR A 232 28.87 24.42 -8.49
CA THR A 232 29.11 23.49 -9.60
C THR A 232 28.15 22.30 -9.53
N ARG A 233 27.81 21.69 -10.67
CA ARG A 233 26.92 20.51 -10.73
C ARG A 233 27.40 19.35 -9.84
N SER A 234 28.70 19.14 -9.74
CA SER A 234 29.29 18.11 -8.87
C SER A 234 29.05 18.38 -7.38
N ARG A 235 29.09 19.65 -6.97
CA ARG A 235 28.75 20.05 -5.59
C ARG A 235 27.25 19.95 -5.32
N ALA A 236 26.41 20.32 -6.28
CA ALA A 236 24.96 20.18 -6.16
C ALA A 236 24.57 18.71 -5.94
N ALA A 237 25.13 17.79 -6.74
CA ALA A 237 24.88 16.35 -6.60
C ALA A 237 25.35 15.78 -5.24
N ALA A 238 26.46 16.29 -4.68
CA ALA A 238 26.93 15.90 -3.35
C ALA A 238 26.05 16.45 -2.20
N MET A 239 25.21 17.45 -2.50
CA MET A 239 24.29 18.09 -1.54
C MET A 239 22.82 17.73 -1.77
N SER A 240 22.55 16.91 -2.79
CA SER A 240 21.22 16.36 -3.03
C SER A 240 20.87 15.35 -1.93
N GLN A 241 19.79 15.59 -1.20
CA GLN A 241 19.18 14.58 -0.36
C GLN A 241 18.06 13.92 -1.14
N ILE A 242 18.11 12.59 -1.22
CA ILE A 242 17.07 11.81 -1.86
C ILE A 242 16.21 11.21 -0.76
N ASN A 243 14.94 11.62 -0.71
CA ASN A 243 13.98 11.10 0.25
C ASN A 243 12.73 10.59 -0.47
N PRO A 244 12.11 9.51 0.02
CA PRO A 244 10.80 9.11 -0.45
C PRO A 244 9.74 10.12 0.00
N VAL A 245 8.87 10.52 -0.92
CA VAL A 245 7.78 11.46 -0.65
C VAL A 245 6.46 10.85 -1.07
N MET A 246 5.46 10.92 -0.17
CA MET A 246 4.11 10.48 -0.46
C MET A 246 3.45 11.47 -1.42
N ARG A 247 3.16 11.02 -2.65
CA ARG A 247 2.55 11.85 -3.69
C ARG A 247 1.05 11.69 -3.77
N GLN A 248 0.54 10.50 -3.46
CA GLN A 248 -0.90 10.23 -3.41
C GLN A 248 -1.21 9.35 -2.20
N SER A 249 -2.36 9.62 -1.59
CA SER A 249 -2.97 8.80 -0.54
C SER A 249 -4.45 8.67 -0.90
N ILE A 250 -4.84 7.51 -1.39
CA ILE A 250 -6.19 7.22 -1.90
C ILE A 250 -6.85 6.26 -0.93
N THR A 251 -7.98 6.67 -0.37
CA THR A 251 -8.84 5.78 0.42
C THR A 251 -10.00 5.33 -0.44
N ILE A 252 -10.25 4.02 -0.45
CA ILE A 252 -11.41 3.39 -1.08
C ILE A 252 -12.27 2.80 0.03
N THR A 253 -13.46 3.36 0.24
CA THR A 253 -14.41 2.87 1.25
C THR A 253 -15.52 2.06 0.60
N ARG A 254 -15.97 1.01 1.27
CA ARG A 254 -17.11 0.20 0.84
C ARG A 254 -18.41 0.83 1.32
N ASP A 255 -19.38 1.00 0.41
CA ASP A 255 -20.70 1.56 0.71
C ASP A 255 -21.78 0.48 0.54
N GLU A 256 -22.16 -0.12 1.67
CA GLU A 256 -23.19 -1.15 1.75
C GLU A 256 -24.62 -0.61 1.61
N THR A 257 -24.82 0.71 1.60
CA THR A 257 -26.16 1.30 1.46
C THR A 257 -26.69 1.26 0.01
N THR A 258 -25.83 0.87 -0.93
CA THR A 258 -26.12 0.76 -2.36
C THR A 258 -26.31 -0.70 -2.78
N ASN A 259 -27.17 -0.94 -3.78
CA ASN A 259 -27.37 -2.27 -4.37
C ASN A 259 -27.29 -2.20 -5.91
N PRO A 260 -26.24 -2.77 -6.55
CA PRO A 260 -25.11 -3.48 -5.93
C PRO A 260 -24.25 -2.57 -5.04
N VAL A 261 -23.47 -3.19 -4.14
CA VAL A 261 -22.49 -2.49 -3.30
C VAL A 261 -21.58 -1.64 -4.17
N SER A 262 -21.29 -0.42 -3.73
CA SER A 262 -20.42 0.51 -4.41
C SER A 262 -19.17 0.82 -3.59
N TYR A 263 -18.16 1.36 -4.26
CA TYR A 263 -16.89 1.71 -3.67
C TYR A 263 -16.59 3.19 -3.92
N ASN A 264 -16.38 3.95 -2.85
CA ASN A 264 -16.13 5.37 -2.92
C ASN A 264 -14.63 5.63 -2.90
N VAL A 265 -14.10 6.16 -4.01
CA VAL A 265 -12.66 6.44 -4.17
C VAL A 265 -12.39 7.91 -3.91
N THR A 266 -11.50 8.20 -2.97
CA THR A 266 -11.09 9.56 -2.65
C THR A 266 -9.86 10.02 -3.44
N ARG A 267 -9.72 11.33 -3.64
CA ARG A 267 -8.53 11.96 -4.24
C ARG A 267 -8.17 11.51 -5.68
N GLY A 268 -9.13 10.96 -6.40
CA GLY A 268 -9.04 10.72 -7.84
C GLY A 268 -8.32 9.43 -8.22
N PRO A 269 -7.89 9.31 -9.50
CA PRO A 269 -7.22 8.10 -10.00
C PRO A 269 -5.79 7.96 -9.45
N LEU A 270 -5.27 6.73 -9.45
CA LEU A 270 -3.86 6.47 -9.18
C LEU A 270 -3.04 6.70 -10.46
N VAL A 271 -2.04 7.59 -10.39
CA VAL A 271 -1.24 7.98 -11.56
C VAL A 271 0.21 7.57 -11.36
N LEU A 272 0.75 6.77 -12.27
CA LEU A 272 2.14 6.32 -12.26
C LEU A 272 2.92 7.01 -13.39
N GLY A 273 3.91 7.81 -13.01
CA GLY A 273 4.66 8.63 -13.94
C GLY A 273 5.49 7.80 -14.92
N PHE A 274 5.31 8.01 -16.22
CA PHE A 274 6.03 7.27 -17.27
C PHE A 274 7.53 7.37 -17.09
N ARG A 275 8.02 8.60 -16.86
CA ARG A 275 9.46 8.87 -16.72
C ARG A 275 10.09 8.14 -15.54
N LEU A 276 9.37 7.97 -14.44
CA LEU A 276 9.85 7.23 -13.28
C LEU A 276 9.87 5.72 -13.57
N LEU A 277 8.84 5.22 -14.25
CA LEU A 277 8.75 3.80 -14.60
C LEU A 277 9.78 3.40 -15.65
N TYR A 278 9.93 4.18 -16.74
CA TYR A 278 10.74 3.85 -17.91
C TYR A 278 12.12 4.52 -17.95
N LEU A 279 12.44 5.38 -16.98
CA LEU A 279 13.76 6.03 -16.84
C LEU A 279 14.17 6.91 -18.04
N ARG A 280 13.19 7.34 -18.84
CA ARG A 280 13.38 8.24 -19.99
C ARG A 280 12.15 9.12 -20.18
N ASP A 281 12.30 10.18 -20.98
CA ASP A 281 11.16 11.01 -21.34
C ASP A 281 10.17 10.22 -22.24
N PRO A 282 8.86 10.48 -22.12
CA PRO A 282 7.85 9.84 -22.95
C PRO A 282 7.97 10.31 -24.40
N GLY A 283 7.78 9.38 -25.34
CA GLY A 283 7.55 9.69 -26.74
C GLY A 283 6.15 10.27 -27.00
N PRO A 284 5.83 10.65 -28.25
CA PRO A 284 4.58 11.35 -28.58
C PRO A 284 3.28 10.61 -28.21
N GLN A 285 3.31 9.28 -28.12
CA GLN A 285 2.16 8.44 -27.78
C GLN A 285 2.23 7.86 -26.36
N GLU A 286 3.33 8.11 -25.65
CA GLU A 286 3.54 7.62 -24.30
C GLU A 286 3.09 8.67 -23.30
N ARG A 287 2.52 8.20 -22.20
CA ARG A 287 1.94 9.04 -21.15
C ARG A 287 1.98 8.29 -19.84
N ASP A 288 1.71 9.02 -18.77
CA ASP A 288 1.56 8.42 -17.45
C ASP A 288 0.44 7.36 -17.45
N PHE A 289 0.64 6.33 -16.64
CA PHE A 289 -0.31 5.23 -16.50
C PHE A 289 -1.35 5.62 -15.46
N VAL A 290 -2.61 5.66 -15.86
CA VAL A 290 -3.72 6.10 -15.01
C VAL A 290 -4.61 4.91 -14.71
N LEU A 291 -4.65 4.48 -13.44
CA LEU A 291 -5.69 3.59 -12.95
C LEU A 291 -6.87 4.46 -12.55
N SER A 292 -7.92 4.40 -13.37
CA SER A 292 -9.09 5.25 -13.23
C SER A 292 -9.85 4.99 -11.92
N ILE A 293 -10.76 5.89 -11.55
CA ILE A 293 -11.66 5.65 -10.41
C ILE A 293 -12.42 4.33 -10.61
N GLN A 294 -12.88 4.05 -11.84
CA GLN A 294 -13.60 2.82 -12.17
C GLN A 294 -12.71 1.59 -12.01
N ASP A 295 -11.43 1.67 -12.43
CA ASP A 295 -10.47 0.59 -12.23
C ASP A 295 -10.26 0.33 -10.73
N LEU A 296 -10.13 1.39 -9.91
CA LEU A 296 -9.96 1.28 -8.47
C LEU A 296 -11.21 0.76 -7.74
N GLN A 297 -12.41 1.06 -8.25
CA GLN A 297 -13.66 0.47 -7.76
C GLN A 297 -13.74 -1.03 -8.07
N LEU A 298 -13.35 -1.43 -9.27
CA LEU A 298 -13.29 -2.84 -9.66
C LEU A 298 -12.24 -3.61 -8.84
N TYR A 299 -11.06 -3.01 -8.65
CA TYR A 299 -10.01 -3.51 -7.77
C TYR A 299 -10.54 -3.77 -6.35
N ALA A 300 -11.22 -2.78 -5.77
CA ALA A 300 -11.82 -2.93 -4.45
C ALA A 300 -12.84 -4.09 -4.43
N GLY A 301 -13.76 -4.15 -5.39
CA GLY A 301 -14.69 -5.28 -5.54
C GLY A 301 -14.01 -6.65 -5.38
N ARG A 302 -12.96 -6.88 -6.16
CA ARG A 302 -12.21 -8.14 -6.16
C ARG A 302 -11.47 -8.41 -4.85
N VAL A 303 -10.91 -7.38 -4.21
CA VAL A 303 -10.26 -7.55 -2.90
C VAL A 303 -11.27 -7.93 -1.83
N TRP A 304 -12.46 -7.32 -1.83
CA TRP A 304 -13.52 -7.64 -0.86
C TRP A 304 -14.12 -9.03 -1.08
N ASP A 305 -14.15 -9.54 -2.31
CA ASP A 305 -14.62 -10.90 -2.62
C ASP A 305 -13.75 -12.00 -1.97
N GLU A 306 -12.50 -11.70 -1.60
CA GLU A 306 -11.59 -12.62 -0.92
C GLU A 306 -11.75 -12.62 0.61
N LEU A 307 -12.58 -11.74 1.17
CA LEU A 307 -12.90 -11.82 2.60
C LEU A 307 -13.72 -13.09 2.88
N PRO A 308 -13.43 -13.81 3.98
CA PRO A 308 -14.30 -14.89 4.42
C PRO A 308 -15.72 -14.36 4.58
N ARG A 309 -16.70 -15.04 3.98
CA ARG A 309 -18.11 -14.71 4.22
C ARG A 309 -18.39 -14.88 5.71
N SER A 310 -18.93 -13.85 6.33
CA SER A 310 -19.53 -13.98 7.66
C SER A 310 -20.81 -14.82 7.50
N ASP A 311 -20.78 -16.04 8.01
CA ASP A 311 -21.99 -16.88 8.16
C ASP A 311 -22.96 -16.29 9.18
#